data_AF-A0A3R8LA50-F1
#
_entry.id   AF-A0A3R8LA50-F1
#
_cell.length_a   1.000
_cell.length_b   1.000
_cell.length_c   1.000
_cell.angle_alpha   90.00
_cell.angle_beta   90.00
_cell.angle_gamma   90.00
#
_symmetry.space_group_name_H-M   'P 1'
#
loop_
_entity.id
_entity.type
_entity.pdbx_description
1 polymer ?
#
loop_
_entity_poly.entity_id
_entity_poly.type
_entity_poly.pdbx_seq_one_letter_code
_entity_poly.pdbx_strand_id
1 'polypeptide(L)'
;MKFLPATITEIVRQTQPRQRNVRLLLKFIAVLALMVLGFSVIFHFIMAHEGRDFHMLDGVYWTFTVMTTLGFGDITFNSVLGRMFSVTVMLSGLVFLLMLLPFTFIEFFYAPWMAAQAAAKTPKRAPENLSGHVIFTSYDPVTAALIPRLEKYQRPYLVLVPDQEAATRLHELGVKVMLGTPDEPATWTNARARHAALVLATGGDVANTNATFTVRQEAPDVPIIATAKDLPSCEILPMAGATHILRLDELLGSFLARCVESSAPRAHVVAEFGPLLIAEATASDAGLSGQKIRDCGLRARTGLMIIGCWSRGTFLPGSPDLLIQRDMMILLAGSRDQFQTFDRIQKGNTRPPAPPPAPPAAPASEPASVTTPPSSAAPVIIVGAGRVGRATARTLDRLGINSKLIERLPTRIPDSGFDPERVVIGDAADMAVMRRAGMLRARTVVITSHDDDANIYLTVFCRRIRPDLQIIVRATHERNVATLHRAGADFVMAYTTIAVGTVCNFLTGGDLTMVAEGVHAFRVKTPKALHGKRLAESRLRESTGCFVVALQDGESTRITPGPDTLLEPHHELILVGGVSDEERFLTAFPGSRIGSRGSAAMG
;
A
#
# COMPACT_ATOMS: atom_id res chain seq x y z
N MET A 1 11.21 3.52 -49.89
CA MET A 1 12.28 4.53 -49.74
C MET A 1 11.95 5.86 -50.45
N LYS A 2 10.75 6.45 -50.26
CA LYS A 2 10.38 7.75 -50.88
C LYS A 2 10.07 8.88 -49.86
N PHE A 3 10.38 8.69 -48.57
CA PHE A 3 9.98 9.63 -47.51
C PHE A 3 11.13 10.41 -46.84
N LEU A 4 12.39 10.08 -47.11
CA LEU A 4 13.53 10.69 -46.40
C LEU A 4 13.63 12.23 -46.50
N PRO A 5 13.42 12.89 -47.65
CA PRO A 5 13.62 14.35 -47.75
C PRO A 5 12.53 15.14 -47.00
N ALA A 6 11.29 14.66 -47.06
CA ALA A 6 10.14 15.32 -46.42
C ALA A 6 10.21 15.24 -44.90
N THR A 7 10.63 14.08 -44.35
CA THR A 7 10.77 13.92 -42.89
C THR A 7 11.92 14.78 -42.35
N ILE A 8 13.03 14.92 -43.09
CA ILE A 8 14.15 15.79 -42.68
C ILE A 8 13.70 17.26 -42.63
N THR A 9 12.87 17.69 -43.58
CA THR A 9 12.38 19.08 -43.66
C THR A 9 11.40 19.39 -42.53
N GLU A 10 10.54 18.44 -42.15
CA GLU A 10 9.63 18.55 -41.01
C GLU A 10 10.39 18.52 -39.66
N ILE A 11 11.44 17.69 -39.55
CA ILE A 11 12.29 17.54 -38.35
C ILE A 11 13.04 18.84 -38.00
N VAL A 12 13.41 19.64 -39.01
CA VAL A 12 14.13 20.92 -38.82
C VAL A 12 13.18 22.03 -38.30
N ARG A 13 11.87 21.89 -38.49
CA ARG A 13 10.91 22.99 -38.33
C ARG A 13 10.27 23.12 -36.95
N GLN A 14 10.44 22.17 -36.03
CA GLN A 14 9.75 22.21 -34.72
C GLN A 14 10.72 22.10 -33.51
N THR A 15 10.67 23.12 -32.65
CA THR A 15 11.32 23.34 -31.34
C THR A 15 12.79 23.85 -31.29
N GLN A 16 12.99 24.98 -30.58
CA GLN A 16 14.27 25.67 -30.34
C GLN A 16 15.45 24.80 -29.85
N PRO A 17 15.30 23.86 -28.89
CA PRO A 17 16.42 23.02 -28.44
C PRO A 17 16.90 22.04 -29.51
N ARG A 18 16.00 21.56 -30.37
CA ARG A 18 16.32 20.57 -31.43
C ARG A 18 17.13 21.18 -32.57
N GLN A 19 16.92 22.47 -32.88
CA GLN A 19 17.75 23.22 -33.82
C GLN A 19 19.19 23.41 -33.34
N ARG A 20 19.43 23.50 -32.02
CA ARG A 20 20.78 23.59 -31.45
C ARG A 20 21.56 22.31 -31.68
N ASN A 21 20.93 21.16 -31.44
CA ASN A 21 21.54 19.85 -31.63
C ASN A 21 21.88 19.58 -33.10
N VAL A 22 20.98 19.94 -34.03
CA VAL A 22 21.25 19.86 -35.48
C VAL A 22 22.41 20.77 -35.89
N ARG A 23 22.49 22.00 -35.36
CA ARG A 23 23.63 22.90 -35.63
C ARG A 23 24.95 22.33 -35.12
N LEU A 24 24.99 21.66 -33.96
CA LEU A 24 26.20 21.03 -33.44
C LEU A 24 26.68 19.88 -34.33
N LEU A 25 25.76 19.03 -34.79
CA LEU A 25 26.09 17.95 -35.73
C LEU A 25 26.58 18.51 -37.08
N LEU A 26 25.93 19.54 -37.63
CA LEU A 26 26.37 20.19 -38.86
C LEU A 26 27.75 20.84 -38.70
N LYS A 27 28.03 21.48 -37.56
CA LYS A 27 29.37 22.00 -37.25
C LYS A 27 30.40 20.86 -37.19
N PHE A 28 30.07 19.74 -36.55
CA PHE A 28 30.94 18.57 -36.48
C PHE A 28 31.26 18.00 -37.88
N ILE A 29 30.24 17.84 -38.73
CA ILE A 29 30.41 17.40 -40.13
C ILE A 29 31.25 18.39 -40.92
N ALA A 30 31.05 19.70 -40.72
CA ALA A 30 31.85 20.74 -41.38
C ALA A 30 33.33 20.69 -40.96
N VAL A 31 33.61 20.48 -39.66
CA VAL A 31 34.98 20.29 -39.15
C VAL A 31 35.61 19.03 -39.75
N LEU A 32 34.88 17.93 -39.81
CA LEU A 32 35.35 16.69 -40.44
C LEU A 32 35.68 16.89 -41.92
N ALA A 33 34.81 17.57 -42.67
CA ALA A 33 35.03 17.88 -44.08
C ALA A 33 36.25 18.78 -44.29
N LEU A 34 36.42 19.80 -43.46
CA LEU A 34 37.60 20.68 -43.48
C LEU A 34 38.88 19.89 -43.18
N MET A 35 38.83 18.97 -42.22
CA MET A 35 39.96 18.11 -41.88
C MET A 35 40.35 17.18 -43.04
N VAL A 36 39.36 16.56 -43.70
CA VAL A 36 39.59 15.72 -44.89
C VAL A 36 40.21 16.53 -46.03
N LEU A 37 39.73 17.74 -46.28
CA LEU A 37 40.31 18.63 -47.29
C LEU A 37 41.75 19.01 -46.92
N GLY A 38 42.01 19.38 -45.66
CA GLY A 38 43.35 19.70 -45.18
C GLY A 38 44.33 18.55 -45.32
N PHE A 39 43.93 17.34 -44.93
CA PHE A 39 44.73 16.13 -45.10
C PHE A 39 44.96 15.78 -46.57
N SER A 40 43.95 15.94 -47.43
CA SER A 40 44.10 15.74 -48.87
C SER A 40 45.14 16.72 -49.48
N VAL A 41 45.15 17.99 -49.07
CA VAL A 41 46.16 18.96 -49.53
C VAL A 41 47.56 18.59 -49.04
N ILE A 42 47.71 18.23 -47.76
CA ILE A 42 49.00 17.81 -47.19
C ILE A 42 49.51 16.53 -47.88
N PHE A 43 48.62 15.59 -48.18
CA PHE A 43 48.93 14.37 -48.91
C PHE A 43 49.61 14.67 -50.25
N HIS A 44 49.04 15.58 -51.06
CA HIS A 44 49.61 15.95 -52.36
C HIS A 44 50.99 16.60 -52.21
N PHE A 45 51.18 17.44 -51.20
CA PHE A 45 52.47 18.08 -50.95
C PHE A 45 53.56 17.06 -50.61
N ILE A 46 53.24 16.07 -49.77
CA ILE A 46 54.19 15.01 -49.40
C ILE A 46 54.44 14.06 -50.58
N MET A 47 53.41 13.71 -51.36
CA MET A 47 53.57 12.85 -52.54
C MET A 47 54.41 13.49 -53.64
N ALA A 48 54.21 14.80 -53.89
CA ALA A 48 55.06 15.56 -54.80
C ALA A 48 56.53 15.58 -54.33
N HIS A 49 56.77 15.66 -53.00
CA HIS A 49 58.12 15.56 -52.44
C HIS A 49 58.74 14.15 -52.58
N GLU A 50 57.92 13.10 -52.62
CA GLU A 50 58.35 11.74 -52.94
C GLU A 50 58.46 11.47 -54.45
N GLY A 51 58.27 12.49 -55.30
CA GLY A 51 58.39 12.41 -56.76
C GLY A 51 57.24 11.65 -57.44
N ARG A 52 56.06 11.57 -56.80
CA ARG A 52 54.88 10.89 -57.35
C ARG A 52 53.72 11.88 -57.48
N ASP A 53 53.23 12.05 -58.70
CA ASP A 53 52.09 12.91 -58.99
C ASP A 53 50.78 12.10 -58.97
N PHE A 54 49.77 12.65 -58.29
CA PHE A 54 48.44 12.08 -58.16
C PHE A 54 47.37 13.11 -58.54
N HIS A 55 46.20 12.65 -58.98
CA HIS A 55 45.07 13.52 -59.22
C HIS A 55 44.49 14.02 -57.90
N MET A 56 43.89 15.22 -57.91
CA MET A 56 43.31 15.87 -56.73
C MET A 56 42.28 15.01 -55.97
N LEU A 57 41.61 14.09 -56.67
CA LEU A 57 40.66 13.14 -56.08
C LEU A 57 41.36 12.00 -55.32
N ASP A 58 42.58 11.64 -55.69
CA ASP A 58 43.34 10.55 -55.07
C ASP A 58 43.72 10.90 -53.63
N GLY A 59 44.00 12.17 -53.33
CA GLY A 59 44.23 12.61 -51.95
C GLY A 59 42.99 12.53 -51.07
N VAL A 60 41.80 12.78 -51.63
CA VAL A 60 40.53 12.59 -50.90
C VAL A 60 40.29 11.09 -50.68
N TYR A 61 40.46 10.29 -51.74
CA TYR A 61 40.34 8.83 -51.70
C TYR A 61 41.27 8.20 -50.65
N TRP A 62 42.55 8.57 -50.65
CA TRP A 62 43.52 8.08 -49.68
C TRP A 62 43.16 8.51 -48.26
N THR A 63 42.79 9.78 -48.06
CA THR A 63 42.41 10.31 -46.74
C THR A 63 41.21 9.55 -46.17
N PHE A 64 40.18 9.30 -46.97
CA PHE A 64 39.03 8.48 -46.54
C PHE A 64 39.44 7.05 -46.21
N THR A 65 40.26 6.41 -47.06
CA THR A 65 40.73 5.04 -46.87
C THR A 65 41.52 4.86 -45.58
N VAL A 66 42.34 5.85 -45.21
CA VAL A 66 43.13 5.82 -43.96
C VAL A 66 42.29 6.23 -42.76
N MET A 67 41.46 7.27 -42.86
CA MET A 67 40.61 7.71 -41.74
C MET A 67 39.53 6.70 -41.37
N THR A 68 39.02 5.95 -42.35
CA THR A 68 38.06 4.85 -42.13
C THR A 68 38.73 3.55 -41.67
N THR A 69 40.06 3.55 -41.51
CA THR A 69 40.88 2.38 -41.14
C THR A 69 40.75 1.21 -42.14
N LEU A 70 40.31 1.48 -43.37
CA LEU A 70 40.10 0.47 -44.40
C LEU A 70 41.44 0.04 -45.02
N GLY A 71 42.30 1.01 -45.33
CA GLY A 71 43.71 0.76 -45.62
C GLY A 71 43.97 -0.20 -46.78
N PHE A 72 43.42 0.06 -47.97
CA PHE A 72 43.63 -0.78 -49.17
C PHE A 72 45.11 -1.04 -49.51
N GLY A 73 46.00 -0.13 -49.13
CA GLY A 73 47.46 -0.29 -49.29
C GLY A 73 47.97 -0.07 -50.72
N ASP A 74 47.08 0.34 -51.62
CA ASP A 74 47.36 0.71 -53.02
C ASP A 74 48.15 2.03 -53.14
N ILE A 75 47.88 2.99 -52.25
CA ILE A 75 48.61 4.25 -52.14
C ILE A 75 49.28 4.34 -50.77
N THR A 76 50.62 4.31 -50.76
CA THR A 76 51.44 4.35 -49.54
C THR A 76 52.67 5.26 -49.65
N PHE A 77 53.04 5.85 -48.52
CA PHE A 77 54.24 6.67 -48.38
C PHE A 77 55.48 5.84 -48.07
N ASN A 78 56.59 6.21 -48.71
CA ASN A 78 57.89 5.56 -48.48
C ASN A 78 58.75 6.33 -47.49
N SER A 79 58.56 7.65 -47.37
CA SER A 79 59.32 8.50 -46.46
C SER A 79 58.89 8.34 -44.99
N VAL A 80 59.82 8.62 -44.07
CA VAL A 80 59.52 8.68 -42.63
C VAL A 80 58.45 9.75 -42.34
N LEU A 81 58.52 10.89 -43.03
CA LEU A 81 57.56 11.99 -42.90
C LEU A 81 56.13 11.54 -43.31
N GLY A 82 55.99 10.89 -44.47
CA GLY A 82 54.71 10.40 -44.94
C GLY A 82 54.12 9.29 -44.07
N ARG A 83 54.96 8.43 -43.47
CA ARG A 83 54.52 7.44 -42.48
C ARG A 83 54.00 8.09 -41.20
N MET A 84 54.70 9.09 -40.65
CA MET A 84 54.23 9.85 -39.48
C MET A 84 52.90 10.55 -39.76
N PHE A 85 52.77 11.17 -40.94
CA PHE A 85 51.52 11.77 -41.38
C PHE A 85 50.38 10.74 -41.47
N SER A 86 50.65 9.56 -42.04
CA SER A 86 49.66 8.46 -42.12
C SER A 86 49.16 8.05 -40.74
N VAL A 87 50.05 7.93 -39.75
CA VAL A 87 49.67 7.64 -38.36
C VAL A 87 48.78 8.74 -37.79
N THR A 88 49.11 10.01 -38.04
CA THR A 88 48.27 11.15 -37.60
C THR A 88 46.88 11.08 -38.23
N VAL A 89 46.77 10.88 -39.54
CA VAL A 89 45.48 10.79 -40.26
C VAL A 89 44.66 9.61 -39.76
N MET A 90 45.29 8.45 -39.53
CA MET A 90 44.64 7.26 -38.99
C MET A 90 44.11 7.49 -37.56
N LEU A 91 44.91 8.07 -36.67
CA LEU A 91 44.48 8.40 -35.30
C LEU A 91 43.35 9.44 -35.29
N SER A 92 43.43 10.46 -36.15
CA SER A 92 42.34 11.42 -36.33
C SER A 92 41.07 10.75 -36.85
N GLY A 93 41.19 9.79 -37.78
CA GLY A 93 40.07 8.97 -38.23
C GLY A 93 39.41 8.18 -37.11
N LEU A 94 40.21 7.48 -36.31
CA LEU A 94 39.73 6.72 -35.15
C LEU A 94 38.96 7.60 -34.15
N VAL A 95 39.50 8.77 -33.82
CA VAL A 95 38.85 9.69 -32.86
C VAL A 95 37.60 10.31 -33.45
N PHE A 96 37.68 10.92 -34.63
CA PHE A 96 36.56 11.70 -35.18
C PHE A 96 35.47 10.81 -35.79
N LEU A 97 35.84 9.80 -36.58
CA LEU A 97 34.87 8.98 -37.29
C LEU A 97 34.34 7.83 -36.44
N LEU A 98 35.20 7.13 -35.69
CA LEU A 98 34.79 5.92 -34.95
C LEU A 98 34.27 6.22 -33.53
N MET A 99 34.85 7.22 -32.85
CA MET A 99 34.45 7.57 -31.48
C MET A 99 33.47 8.74 -31.42
N LEU A 100 33.86 9.91 -31.93
CA LEU A 100 33.07 11.14 -31.79
C LEU A 100 31.80 11.13 -32.64
N LEU A 101 31.84 10.69 -33.90
CA LEU A 101 30.66 10.71 -34.77
C LEU A 101 29.50 9.86 -34.21
N PRO A 102 29.70 8.57 -33.82
CA PRO A 102 28.63 7.76 -33.24
C PRO A 102 28.15 8.29 -31.89
N PHE A 103 29.08 8.72 -31.03
CA PHE A 103 28.74 9.32 -29.74
C PHE A 103 27.86 10.57 -29.91
N THR A 104 28.26 11.48 -30.80
CA THR A 104 27.52 12.71 -31.10
C THR A 104 26.13 12.38 -31.69
N PHE A 105 26.03 11.38 -32.55
CA PHE A 105 24.74 10.93 -33.08
C PHE A 105 23.83 10.37 -31.98
N ILE A 106 24.36 9.52 -31.09
CA ILE A 106 23.59 8.92 -30.00
C ILE A 106 23.07 10.00 -29.04
N GLU A 107 23.98 10.85 -28.55
CA GLU A 107 23.68 11.87 -27.53
C GLU A 107 22.72 12.96 -28.05
N PHE A 108 22.93 13.45 -29.27
CA PHE A 108 22.20 14.62 -29.76
C PHE A 108 20.98 14.28 -30.63
N PHE A 109 20.89 13.05 -31.16
CA PHE A 109 19.79 12.64 -32.05
C PHE A 109 19.01 11.44 -31.52
N TYR A 110 19.67 10.32 -31.24
CA TYR A 110 18.99 9.07 -30.85
C TYR A 110 18.32 9.16 -29.47
N ALA A 111 19.06 9.56 -28.44
CA ALA A 111 18.53 9.64 -27.07
C ALA A 111 17.37 10.66 -26.95
N PRO A 112 17.45 11.88 -27.51
CA PRO A 112 16.34 12.82 -27.50
C PRO A 112 15.11 12.31 -28.27
N TRP A 113 15.29 11.61 -29.38
CA TRP A 113 14.17 11.04 -30.16
C TRP A 113 13.44 9.95 -29.39
N MET A 114 14.18 9.03 -28.76
CA MET A 114 13.61 7.99 -27.89
C MET A 114 12.85 8.59 -26.69
N ALA A 115 13.42 9.61 -26.03
CA ALA A 115 12.77 10.29 -24.93
C ALA A 115 11.48 11.00 -25.36
N ALA A 116 11.46 11.64 -26.53
CA ALA A 116 10.26 12.28 -27.08
C ALA A 116 9.15 11.26 -27.41
N GLN A 117 9.51 10.07 -27.89
CA GLN A 117 8.55 9.02 -28.20
C GLN A 117 7.97 8.36 -26.95
N ALA A 118 8.74 8.25 -25.87
CA ALA A 118 8.24 7.85 -24.56
C ALA A 118 7.28 8.91 -23.99
N ALA A 119 7.66 10.19 -24.03
CA ALA A 119 6.85 11.30 -23.55
C ALA A 119 5.52 11.48 -24.30
N ALA A 120 5.47 11.15 -25.60
CA ALA A 120 4.23 11.17 -26.38
C ALA A 120 3.20 10.10 -25.97
N LYS A 121 3.63 9.03 -25.27
CA LYS A 121 2.73 7.97 -24.81
C LYS A 121 2.07 8.27 -23.47
N THR A 122 2.64 9.17 -22.65
CA THR A 122 2.10 9.46 -21.33
C THR A 122 1.10 10.62 -21.39
N PRO A 123 -0.17 10.39 -21.04
CA PRO A 123 -1.17 11.45 -21.09
C PRO A 123 -0.89 12.51 -20.02
N LYS A 124 -0.97 13.79 -20.42
CA LYS A 124 -0.96 14.95 -19.51
C LYS A 124 -2.36 15.43 -19.12
N ARG A 125 -3.39 14.81 -19.71
CA ARG A 125 -4.80 15.12 -19.50
C ARG A 125 -5.59 13.82 -19.43
N ALA A 126 -6.54 13.77 -18.52
CA ALA A 126 -7.51 12.70 -18.46
C ALA A 126 -8.46 12.76 -19.68
N PRO A 127 -9.02 11.62 -20.11
CA PRO A 127 -10.06 11.59 -21.15
C PRO A 127 -11.24 12.50 -20.81
N GLU A 128 -11.84 13.14 -21.82
CA GLU A 128 -12.93 14.11 -21.61
C GLU A 128 -14.21 13.49 -21.03
N ASN A 129 -14.45 12.20 -21.27
CA ASN A 129 -15.58 11.46 -20.73
C ASN A 129 -15.32 10.84 -19.35
N LEU A 130 -14.13 11.05 -18.76
CA LEU A 130 -13.80 10.49 -17.45
C LEU A 130 -14.60 11.20 -16.35
N SER A 131 -15.38 10.42 -15.59
CA SER A 131 -16.16 10.86 -14.43
C SER A 131 -16.33 9.73 -13.43
N GLY A 132 -16.64 10.06 -12.17
CA GLY A 132 -16.80 9.09 -11.08
C GLY A 132 -15.52 8.35 -10.72
N HIS A 133 -14.36 8.84 -11.17
CA HIS A 133 -13.07 8.19 -11.02
C HIS A 133 -12.40 8.54 -9.69
N VAL A 134 -11.47 7.69 -9.24
CA VAL A 134 -10.61 7.97 -8.07
C VAL A 134 -9.27 8.51 -8.55
N ILE A 135 -8.83 9.64 -8.00
CA ILE A 135 -7.50 10.22 -8.29
C ILE A 135 -6.55 9.90 -7.14
N PHE A 136 -5.39 9.32 -7.46
CA PHE A 136 -4.32 9.05 -6.51
C PHE A 136 -3.19 10.07 -6.67
N THR A 137 -2.75 10.70 -5.57
CA THR A 137 -1.60 11.63 -5.62
C THR A 137 -0.25 10.91 -5.75
N SER A 138 -0.21 9.61 -5.43
CA SER A 138 1.01 8.81 -5.48
C SER A 138 0.71 7.31 -5.65
N TYR A 139 1.71 6.56 -6.12
CA TYR A 139 1.67 5.11 -6.18
C TYR A 139 2.49 4.50 -5.03
N ASP A 140 1.79 3.94 -4.05
CA ASP A 140 2.37 3.32 -2.86
C ASP A 140 1.65 1.98 -2.56
N PRO A 141 1.98 1.24 -1.50
CA PRO A 141 1.31 -0.03 -1.19
C PRO A 141 -0.21 0.09 -1.05
N VAL A 142 -0.74 1.21 -0.54
CA VAL A 142 -2.19 1.43 -0.39
C VAL A 142 -2.83 1.60 -1.77
N THR A 143 -2.28 2.47 -2.61
CA THR A 143 -2.76 2.66 -3.99
C THR A 143 -2.68 1.36 -4.78
N ALA A 144 -1.57 0.63 -4.68
CA ALA A 144 -1.37 -0.65 -5.35
C ALA A 144 -2.39 -1.72 -4.91
N ALA A 145 -2.75 -1.75 -3.63
CA ALA A 145 -3.77 -2.68 -3.12
C ALA A 145 -5.20 -2.27 -3.48
N LEU A 146 -5.47 -0.98 -3.66
CA LEU A 146 -6.80 -0.46 -3.97
C LEU A 146 -7.15 -0.55 -5.46
N ILE A 147 -6.17 -0.40 -6.37
CA ILE A 147 -6.38 -0.45 -7.82
C ILE A 147 -7.14 -1.72 -8.28
N PRO A 148 -6.71 -2.95 -7.91
CA PRO A 148 -7.45 -4.16 -8.30
C PRO A 148 -8.90 -4.16 -7.81
N ARG A 149 -9.18 -3.54 -6.66
CA ARG A 149 -10.54 -3.43 -6.12
C ARG A 149 -11.38 -2.46 -6.94
N LEU A 150 -10.81 -1.32 -7.34
CA LEU A 150 -11.50 -0.35 -8.21
C LEU A 150 -11.80 -0.94 -9.60
N GLU A 151 -10.84 -1.65 -10.20
CA GLU A 151 -11.02 -2.33 -11.48
C GLU A 151 -12.14 -3.38 -11.40
N LYS A 152 -12.14 -4.18 -10.34
CA LYS A 152 -13.20 -5.17 -10.09
C LYS A 152 -14.58 -4.52 -9.96
N TYR A 153 -14.67 -3.35 -9.33
CA TYR A 153 -15.92 -2.58 -9.22
C TYR A 153 -16.22 -1.71 -10.43
N GLN A 154 -15.46 -1.86 -11.53
CA GLN A 154 -15.57 -1.05 -12.75
C GLN A 154 -15.54 0.46 -12.47
N ARG A 155 -14.83 0.87 -11.42
CA ARG A 155 -14.62 2.27 -11.08
C ARG A 155 -13.33 2.75 -11.75
N PRO A 156 -13.40 3.77 -12.63
CA PRO A 156 -12.19 4.30 -13.23
C PRO A 156 -11.28 4.92 -12.17
N TYR A 157 -9.98 4.96 -12.44
CA TYR A 157 -9.01 5.60 -11.56
C TYR A 157 -7.88 6.23 -12.37
N LEU A 158 -7.15 7.13 -11.74
CA LEU A 158 -6.00 7.81 -12.32
C LEU A 158 -4.92 8.03 -11.26
N VAL A 159 -3.67 7.68 -11.56
CA VAL A 159 -2.52 7.94 -10.68
C VAL A 159 -1.71 9.11 -11.23
N LEU A 160 -1.51 10.14 -10.40
CA LEU A 160 -0.63 11.26 -10.73
C LEU A 160 0.83 10.85 -10.55
N VAL A 161 1.66 11.19 -11.53
CA VAL A 161 3.11 10.92 -11.51
C VAL A 161 3.90 12.20 -11.81
N PRO A 162 5.00 12.45 -11.09
CA PRO A 162 5.75 13.71 -11.22
C PRO A 162 6.59 13.78 -12.50
N ASP A 163 7.02 12.64 -13.02
CA ASP A 163 7.95 12.56 -14.14
C ASP A 163 7.64 11.39 -15.10
N GLN A 164 8.32 11.41 -16.24
CA GLN A 164 8.15 10.45 -17.32
C GLN A 164 8.69 9.05 -16.97
N GLU A 165 9.69 8.97 -16.09
CA GLU A 165 10.29 7.70 -15.68
C GLU A 165 9.30 6.90 -14.82
N ALA A 166 8.71 7.56 -13.82
CA ALA A 166 7.64 7.02 -12.99
C ALA A 166 6.43 6.62 -13.85
N ALA A 167 6.05 7.45 -14.82
CA ALA A 167 4.97 7.15 -15.74
C ALA A 167 5.22 5.86 -16.55
N THR A 168 6.42 5.72 -17.11
CA THR A 168 6.79 4.56 -17.94
C THR A 168 6.79 3.28 -17.10
N ARG A 169 7.41 3.32 -15.91
CA ARG A 169 7.46 2.18 -14.98
C ARG A 169 6.06 1.70 -14.58
N LEU A 170 5.15 2.61 -14.26
CA LEU A 170 3.79 2.26 -13.86
C LEU A 170 2.94 1.81 -15.06
N HIS A 171 3.19 2.36 -16.25
CA HIS A 171 2.51 1.92 -17.47
C HIS A 171 2.86 0.47 -17.83
N GLU A 172 4.10 0.04 -17.62
CA GLU A 172 4.52 -1.37 -17.78
C GLU A 172 3.77 -2.32 -16.83
N LEU A 173 3.33 -1.82 -15.66
CA LEU A 173 2.49 -2.54 -14.71
C LEU A 173 0.99 -2.48 -15.05
N GLY A 174 0.61 -1.88 -16.19
CA GLY A 174 -0.79 -1.71 -16.59
C GLY A 174 -1.53 -0.59 -15.84
N VAL A 175 -0.82 0.23 -15.06
CA VAL A 175 -1.44 1.28 -14.23
C VAL A 175 -1.78 2.50 -15.08
N LYS A 176 -3.02 3.00 -14.95
CA LYS A 176 -3.48 4.24 -15.59
C LYS A 176 -2.86 5.46 -14.89
N VAL A 177 -1.91 6.10 -15.56
CA VAL A 177 -1.15 7.25 -15.04
C VAL A 177 -1.43 8.53 -15.82
N MET A 178 -1.24 9.68 -15.17
CA MET A 178 -1.17 10.99 -15.79
C MET A 178 0.00 11.78 -15.24
N LEU A 179 0.76 12.42 -16.13
CA LEU A 179 1.85 13.30 -15.74
C LEU A 179 1.29 14.60 -15.14
N GLY A 180 1.72 14.93 -13.92
CA GLY A 180 1.36 16.16 -13.24
C GLY A 180 1.69 16.07 -11.76
N THR A 181 2.13 17.18 -11.18
CA THR A 181 2.44 17.25 -9.75
C THR A 181 1.21 17.75 -8.96
N PRO A 182 0.96 17.21 -7.75
CA PRO A 182 -0.22 17.57 -6.95
C PRO A 182 -0.27 19.03 -6.47
N ASP A 183 0.84 19.76 -6.50
CA ASP A 183 0.96 21.17 -6.10
C ASP A 183 0.51 22.15 -7.20
N GLU A 184 0.43 21.71 -8.46
CA GLU A 184 0.00 22.54 -9.59
C GLU A 184 -1.52 22.51 -9.79
N PRO A 185 -2.23 23.67 -9.80
CA PRO A 185 -3.67 23.72 -10.06
C PRO A 185 -4.07 23.09 -11.40
N ALA A 186 -3.26 23.31 -12.45
CA ALA A 186 -3.51 22.78 -13.78
C ALA A 186 -3.57 21.24 -13.81
N THR A 187 -2.83 20.55 -12.93
CA THR A 187 -2.88 19.09 -12.78
C THR A 187 -4.29 18.63 -12.44
N TRP A 188 -4.98 19.31 -11.52
CA TRP A 188 -6.32 18.93 -11.06
C TRP A 188 -7.41 19.22 -12.08
N THR A 189 -7.29 20.34 -12.81
CA THR A 189 -8.15 20.63 -13.96
C THR A 189 -8.00 19.55 -15.04
N ASN A 190 -6.76 19.23 -15.40
CA ASN A 190 -6.42 18.23 -16.42
C ASN A 190 -6.82 16.81 -15.99
N ALA A 191 -6.76 16.50 -14.69
CA ALA A 191 -7.20 15.24 -14.11
C ALA A 191 -8.73 15.17 -13.91
N ARG A 192 -9.46 16.24 -14.27
CA ARG A 192 -10.92 16.36 -14.12
C ARG A 192 -11.40 16.15 -12.68
N ALA A 193 -10.68 16.73 -11.71
CA ALA A 193 -10.95 16.55 -10.28
C ALA A 193 -12.40 16.90 -9.85
N ARG A 194 -13.04 17.87 -10.50
CA ARG A 194 -14.45 18.24 -10.26
C ARG A 194 -15.45 17.12 -10.55
N HIS A 195 -15.07 16.15 -11.38
CA HIS A 195 -15.91 15.00 -11.75
C HIS A 195 -15.44 13.71 -11.06
N ALA A 196 -14.39 13.76 -10.24
CA ALA A 196 -13.89 12.61 -9.52
C ALA A 196 -14.84 12.25 -8.38
N ALA A 197 -14.94 10.95 -8.07
CA ALA A 197 -15.66 10.47 -6.89
C ALA A 197 -14.85 10.70 -5.60
N LEU A 198 -13.52 10.73 -5.71
CA LEU A 198 -12.60 10.82 -4.57
C LEU A 198 -11.20 11.23 -5.04
N VAL A 199 -10.52 12.06 -4.25
CA VAL A 199 -9.06 12.22 -4.28
C VAL A 199 -8.46 11.53 -3.06
N LEU A 200 -7.50 10.63 -3.27
CA LEU A 200 -6.77 9.93 -2.22
C LEU A 200 -5.32 10.43 -2.15
N ALA A 201 -4.98 11.07 -1.04
CA ALA A 201 -3.66 11.63 -0.76
C ALA A 201 -2.91 10.80 0.29
N THR A 202 -1.99 9.94 -0.15
CA THR A 202 -1.27 8.96 0.70
C THR A 202 0.23 9.23 0.85
N GLY A 203 0.68 10.41 0.38
CA GLY A 203 2.07 10.85 0.40
C GLY A 203 2.60 11.21 1.80
N GLY A 204 3.63 12.06 1.84
CA GLY A 204 4.09 12.67 3.09
C GLY A 204 3.11 13.75 3.56
N ASP A 205 3.09 14.05 4.85
CA ASP A 205 2.11 14.98 5.43
C ASP A 205 2.14 16.37 4.77
N VAL A 206 3.34 16.90 4.48
CA VAL A 206 3.50 18.18 3.76
C VAL A 206 2.94 18.08 2.33
N ALA A 207 3.26 17.00 1.61
CA ALA A 207 2.77 16.79 0.25
C ALA A 207 1.24 16.62 0.21
N ASN A 208 0.68 15.90 1.18
CA ASN A 208 -0.76 15.72 1.32
C ASN A 208 -1.46 17.05 1.63
N THR A 209 -0.90 17.88 2.51
CA THR A 209 -1.43 19.22 2.81
C THR A 209 -1.43 20.10 1.58
N ASN A 210 -0.31 20.19 0.84
CA ASN A 210 -0.21 20.98 -0.38
C ASN A 210 -1.20 20.49 -1.44
N ALA A 211 -1.24 19.18 -1.69
CA ALA A 211 -2.20 18.58 -2.62
C ALA A 211 -3.64 18.90 -2.23
N THR A 212 -3.99 18.75 -0.96
CA THR A 212 -5.35 19.00 -0.45
C THR A 212 -5.77 20.44 -0.67
N PHE A 213 -4.89 21.40 -0.36
CA PHE A 213 -5.15 22.83 -0.56
C PHE A 213 -5.39 23.15 -2.05
N THR A 214 -4.51 22.65 -2.93
CA THR A 214 -4.62 22.88 -4.38
C THR A 214 -5.88 22.21 -4.96
N VAL A 215 -6.22 20.99 -4.54
CA VAL A 215 -7.47 20.32 -4.94
C VAL A 215 -8.68 21.13 -4.51
N ARG A 216 -8.71 21.63 -3.27
CA ARG A 216 -9.88 22.34 -2.76
C ARG A 216 -10.12 23.67 -3.48
N GLN A 217 -9.06 24.31 -3.99
CA GLN A 217 -9.17 25.48 -4.87
C GLN A 217 -9.78 25.13 -6.23
N GLU A 218 -9.35 24.03 -6.86
CA GLU A 218 -9.75 23.66 -8.23
C GLU A 218 -11.06 22.85 -8.29
N ALA A 219 -11.34 22.06 -7.27
CA ALA A 219 -12.51 21.19 -7.11
C ALA A 219 -13.09 21.32 -5.69
N PRO A 220 -13.87 22.37 -5.41
CA PRO A 220 -14.33 22.71 -4.06
C PRO A 220 -15.19 21.63 -3.37
N ASP A 221 -15.86 20.77 -4.15
CA ASP A 221 -16.81 19.78 -3.62
C ASP A 221 -16.28 18.34 -3.65
N VAL A 222 -15.11 18.09 -4.25
CA VAL A 222 -14.61 16.71 -4.36
C VAL A 222 -14.25 16.17 -2.97
N PRO A 223 -14.66 14.96 -2.60
CA PRO A 223 -14.19 14.36 -1.36
C PRO A 223 -12.69 14.11 -1.41
N ILE A 224 -11.98 14.42 -0.32
CA ILE A 224 -10.55 14.19 -0.19
C ILE A 224 -10.30 13.32 1.04
N ILE A 225 -9.69 12.16 0.84
CA ILE A 225 -9.17 11.33 1.92
C ILE A 225 -7.65 11.53 1.95
N ALA A 226 -7.10 11.96 3.08
CA ALA A 226 -5.67 12.17 3.26
C ALA A 226 -5.12 11.32 4.40
N THR A 227 -3.94 10.73 4.23
CA THR A 227 -3.24 10.05 5.33
C THR A 227 -2.46 11.07 6.16
N ALA A 228 -2.49 10.91 7.48
CA ALA A 228 -1.67 11.70 8.41
C ALA A 228 -0.70 10.77 9.15
N LYS A 229 0.59 11.06 9.06
CA LYS A 229 1.66 10.30 9.72
C LYS A 229 2.06 10.92 11.05
N ASP A 230 1.93 12.24 11.18
CA ASP A 230 2.31 12.98 12.38
C ASP A 230 1.07 13.59 13.03
N LEU A 231 1.13 13.73 14.36
CA LEU A 231 -0.02 14.20 15.16
C LEU A 231 -0.48 15.61 14.76
N PRO A 232 0.41 16.60 14.52
CA PRO A 232 -0.01 17.95 14.14
C PRO A 232 -0.78 18.00 12.81
N SER A 233 -0.46 17.09 11.88
CA SER A 233 -1.10 17.01 10.56
C SER A 233 -2.58 16.66 10.65
N CYS A 234 -3.03 16.09 11.78
CA CYS A 234 -4.43 15.77 12.03
C CYS A 234 -5.31 17.03 12.15
N GLU A 235 -4.71 18.15 12.55
CA GLU A 235 -5.39 19.45 12.64
C GLU A 235 -5.18 20.30 11.38
N ILE A 236 -4.05 20.14 10.70
CA ILE A 236 -3.71 20.91 9.49
C ILE A 236 -4.48 20.42 8.27
N LEU A 237 -4.59 19.10 8.06
CA LEU A 237 -5.25 18.54 6.87
C LEU A 237 -6.74 18.89 6.76
N PRO A 238 -7.57 18.92 7.83
CA PRO A 238 -8.95 19.40 7.74
C PRO A 238 -9.00 20.89 7.39
N MET A 239 -8.10 21.70 7.97
CA MET A 239 -8.00 23.13 7.64
C MET A 239 -7.63 23.37 6.17
N ALA A 240 -6.80 22.51 5.60
CA ALA A 240 -6.48 22.52 4.17
C ALA A 240 -7.64 22.06 3.27
N GLY A 241 -8.69 21.46 3.85
CA GLY A 241 -9.88 21.02 3.15
C GLY A 241 -10.00 19.51 2.96
N ALA A 242 -9.27 18.67 3.71
CA ALA A 242 -9.46 17.22 3.67
C ALA A 242 -10.82 16.85 4.28
N THR A 243 -11.57 15.98 3.60
CA THR A 243 -12.87 15.49 4.06
C THR A 243 -12.71 14.45 5.17
N HIS A 244 -11.74 13.55 5.02
CA HIS A 244 -11.42 12.54 6.02
C HIS A 244 -9.92 12.33 6.16
N ILE A 245 -9.50 12.03 7.39
CA ILE A 245 -8.10 11.79 7.73
C ILE A 245 -7.92 10.34 8.15
N LEU A 246 -6.96 9.68 7.51
CA LEU A 246 -6.58 8.31 7.83
C LEU A 246 -5.29 8.26 8.62
N ARG A 247 -5.41 7.95 9.91
CA ARG A 247 -4.28 7.61 10.78
C ARG A 247 -4.09 6.10 10.83
N LEU A 248 -3.59 5.57 9.71
CA LEU A 248 -3.46 4.12 9.51
C LEU A 248 -2.54 3.46 10.56
N ASP A 249 -1.57 4.20 11.09
CA ASP A 249 -0.70 3.76 12.18
C ASP A 249 -1.43 3.57 13.51
N GLU A 250 -2.33 4.48 13.89
CA GLU A 250 -3.16 4.37 15.10
C GLU A 250 -4.21 3.26 14.97
N LEU A 251 -4.84 3.14 13.79
CA LEU A 251 -5.80 2.08 13.51
C LEU A 251 -5.12 0.71 13.61
N LEU A 252 -3.94 0.57 13.00
CA LEU A 252 -3.19 -0.67 13.04
C LEU A 252 -2.67 -0.97 14.45
N GLY A 253 -2.10 0.02 15.16
CA GLY A 253 -1.63 -0.17 16.52
C GLY A 253 -2.75 -0.56 17.49
N SER A 254 -3.94 0.04 17.31
CA SER A 254 -5.13 -0.35 18.07
C SER A 254 -5.59 -1.76 17.75
N PHE A 255 -5.57 -2.17 16.48
CA PHE A 255 -5.88 -3.55 16.10
C PHE A 255 -4.91 -4.55 16.74
N LEU A 256 -3.60 -4.34 16.60
CA LEU A 256 -2.59 -5.24 17.15
C LEU A 256 -2.67 -5.35 18.67
N ALA A 257 -2.95 -4.23 19.37
CA ALA A 257 -3.14 -4.23 20.82
C ALA A 257 -4.40 -5.01 21.25
N ARG A 258 -5.49 -4.97 20.46
CA ARG A 258 -6.72 -5.73 20.73
C ARG A 258 -6.54 -7.24 20.56
N CYS A 259 -5.58 -7.68 19.74
CA CYS A 259 -5.27 -9.09 19.59
C CYS A 259 -4.49 -9.68 20.78
N VAL A 260 -3.94 -8.84 21.68
CA VAL A 260 -3.17 -9.31 22.84
C VAL A 260 -4.11 -9.97 23.85
N GLU A 261 -3.84 -11.22 24.21
CA GLU A 261 -4.59 -11.92 25.27
C GLU A 261 -4.51 -11.12 26.60
N SER A 262 -5.66 -10.82 27.20
CA SER A 262 -5.77 -10.03 28.43
C SER A 262 -6.47 -10.79 29.54
N SER A 263 -6.13 -10.50 30.79
CA SER A 263 -6.82 -11.04 31.96
C SER A 263 -8.23 -10.45 32.18
N ALA A 264 -8.60 -9.41 31.41
CA ALA A 264 -9.90 -8.74 31.48
C ALA A 264 -10.63 -8.89 30.12
N PRO A 265 -11.42 -9.95 29.94
CA PRO A 265 -12.01 -10.26 28.64
C PRO A 265 -13.05 -9.21 28.24
N ARG A 266 -12.93 -8.66 27.03
CA ARG A 266 -13.94 -7.76 26.44
C ARG A 266 -14.10 -8.04 24.96
N ALA A 267 -15.34 -8.14 24.51
CA ALA A 267 -15.63 -8.07 23.09
C ALA A 267 -15.41 -6.63 22.61
N HIS A 268 -14.67 -6.46 21.52
CA HIS A 268 -14.41 -5.16 20.92
C HIS A 268 -15.30 -4.95 19.71
N VAL A 269 -16.20 -3.97 19.78
CA VAL A 269 -17.10 -3.64 18.66
C VAL A 269 -16.29 -3.11 17.48
N VAL A 270 -16.42 -3.77 16.34
CA VAL A 270 -15.76 -3.43 15.06
C VAL A 270 -16.70 -2.76 14.07
N ALA A 271 -18.01 -3.06 14.15
CA ALA A 271 -19.02 -2.42 13.33
C ALA A 271 -20.35 -2.28 14.08
N GLU A 272 -21.09 -1.23 13.73
CA GLU A 272 -22.41 -0.90 14.27
C GLU A 272 -23.34 -0.57 13.10
N PHE A 273 -24.43 -1.32 12.99
CA PHE A 273 -25.48 -1.15 11.99
C PHE A 273 -26.81 -0.95 12.72
N GLY A 274 -27.10 0.30 13.10
CA GLY A 274 -28.23 0.60 13.98
C GLY A 274 -28.10 -0.18 15.30
N PRO A 275 -29.06 -1.05 15.67
CA PRO A 275 -28.97 -1.82 16.91
C PRO A 275 -28.07 -3.07 16.81
N LEU A 276 -27.63 -3.47 15.61
CA LEU A 276 -26.70 -4.59 15.43
C LEU A 276 -25.28 -4.13 15.72
N LEU A 277 -24.62 -4.80 16.65
CA LEU A 277 -23.19 -4.70 16.88
C LEU A 277 -22.49 -5.97 16.39
N ILE A 278 -21.36 -5.78 15.72
CA ILE A 278 -20.41 -6.84 15.39
C ILE A 278 -19.15 -6.57 16.19
N ALA A 279 -18.65 -7.58 16.90
CA ALA A 279 -17.50 -7.44 17.77
C ALA A 279 -16.52 -8.62 17.63
N GLU A 280 -15.24 -8.35 17.86
CA GLU A 280 -14.18 -9.34 17.91
C GLU A 280 -13.81 -9.65 19.36
N ALA A 281 -13.51 -10.90 19.67
CA ALA A 281 -12.92 -11.31 20.95
C ALA A 281 -11.95 -12.48 20.73
N THR A 282 -10.88 -12.58 21.50
CA THR A 282 -10.06 -13.81 21.45
C THR A 282 -10.84 -14.99 22.04
N ALA A 283 -10.59 -16.21 21.57
CA ALA A 283 -11.26 -17.40 22.08
C ALA A 283 -10.92 -17.68 23.55
N SER A 284 -9.71 -17.30 23.98
CA SER A 284 -9.30 -17.25 25.39
C SER A 284 -10.19 -16.33 26.19
N ASP A 285 -10.32 -15.09 25.74
CA ASP A 285 -11.12 -14.05 26.42
C ASP A 285 -12.60 -14.43 26.46
N ALA A 286 -13.12 -15.04 25.41
CA ALA A 286 -14.50 -15.52 25.38
C ALA A 286 -14.74 -16.76 26.25
N GLY A 287 -13.70 -17.41 26.79
CA GLY A 287 -13.83 -18.64 27.57
C GLY A 287 -14.45 -19.80 26.77
N LEU A 288 -14.30 -19.76 25.44
CA LEU A 288 -14.88 -20.74 24.51
C LEU A 288 -13.85 -21.71 23.95
N SER A 289 -12.59 -21.56 24.35
CA SER A 289 -11.48 -22.41 23.92
C SER A 289 -11.74 -23.89 24.23
N GLY A 290 -11.50 -24.76 23.26
CA GLY A 290 -11.66 -26.22 23.35
C GLY A 290 -13.09 -26.73 23.15
N GLN A 291 -14.07 -25.84 22.90
CA GLN A 291 -15.47 -26.22 22.73
C GLN A 291 -15.89 -26.13 21.26
N LYS A 292 -16.83 -26.98 20.84
CA LYS A 292 -17.51 -26.78 19.55
C LYS A 292 -18.54 -25.66 19.69
N ILE A 293 -18.83 -24.95 18.60
CA ILE A 293 -19.85 -23.88 18.61
C ILE A 293 -21.21 -24.39 19.11
N ARG A 294 -21.63 -25.62 18.74
CA ARG A 294 -22.90 -26.20 19.21
C ARG A 294 -22.96 -26.42 20.73
N ASP A 295 -21.82 -26.70 21.36
CA ASP A 295 -21.73 -27.11 22.76
C ASP A 295 -21.47 -25.92 23.69
N CYS A 296 -21.02 -24.79 23.15
CA CYS A 296 -20.57 -23.65 23.95
C CYS A 296 -21.70 -22.87 24.66
N GLY A 297 -22.95 -23.08 24.24
CA GLY A 297 -24.13 -22.46 24.84
C GLY A 297 -24.17 -20.93 24.79
N LEU A 298 -23.28 -20.27 24.03
CA LEU A 298 -23.15 -18.80 24.02
C LEU A 298 -24.50 -18.13 23.69
N ARG A 299 -25.15 -18.57 22.61
CA ARG A 299 -26.45 -18.04 22.18
C ARG A 299 -27.54 -18.18 23.24
N ALA A 300 -27.57 -19.30 23.98
CA ALA A 300 -28.55 -19.51 25.04
C ALA A 300 -28.29 -18.63 26.27
N ARG A 301 -27.01 -18.36 26.58
CA ARG A 301 -26.59 -17.58 27.75
C ARG A 301 -26.65 -16.07 27.53
N THR A 302 -26.35 -15.60 26.32
CA THR A 302 -26.19 -14.16 26.02
C THR A 302 -27.05 -13.66 24.87
N GLY A 303 -27.58 -14.55 24.03
CA GLY A 303 -28.23 -14.19 22.78
C GLY A 303 -27.27 -13.86 21.63
N LEU A 304 -25.96 -13.81 21.87
CA LEU A 304 -24.95 -13.54 20.84
C LEU A 304 -24.83 -14.70 19.84
N MET A 305 -24.60 -14.34 18.59
CA MET A 305 -24.28 -15.29 17.51
C MET A 305 -22.77 -15.27 17.24
N ILE A 306 -22.17 -16.46 17.09
CA ILE A 306 -20.83 -16.59 16.52
C ILE A 306 -20.98 -16.61 15.00
N ILE A 307 -20.50 -15.55 14.33
CA ILE A 307 -20.47 -15.48 12.87
C ILE A 307 -19.42 -16.46 12.33
N GLY A 308 -18.26 -16.50 12.98
CA GLY A 308 -17.15 -17.38 12.63
C GLY A 308 -15.92 -17.13 13.49
N CYS A 309 -14.85 -17.85 13.17
CA CYS A 309 -13.58 -17.76 13.88
C CYS A 309 -12.44 -17.55 12.87
N TRP A 310 -11.52 -16.64 13.15
CA TRP A 310 -10.28 -16.50 12.40
C TRP A 310 -9.23 -17.47 12.94
N SER A 311 -8.61 -18.23 12.05
CA SER A 311 -7.47 -19.10 12.38
C SER A 311 -6.40 -18.94 11.31
N ARG A 312 -5.21 -18.50 11.72
CA ARG A 312 -4.00 -18.42 10.87
C ARG A 312 -4.23 -17.77 9.49
N GLY A 313 -4.94 -16.65 9.46
CA GLY A 313 -5.16 -15.90 8.22
C GLY A 313 -6.36 -16.36 7.39
N THR A 314 -7.15 -17.30 7.91
CA THR A 314 -8.35 -17.80 7.23
C THR A 314 -9.57 -17.62 8.13
N PHE A 315 -10.64 -17.05 7.57
CA PHE A 315 -11.93 -17.03 8.23
C PHE A 315 -12.59 -18.41 8.11
N LEU A 316 -12.87 -19.02 9.24
CA LEU A 316 -13.65 -20.25 9.34
C LEU A 316 -15.10 -19.86 9.67
N PRO A 317 -16.04 -20.09 8.75
CA PRO A 317 -17.44 -19.75 8.99
C PRO A 317 -17.99 -20.52 10.20
N GLY A 318 -18.85 -19.88 11.00
CA GLY A 318 -19.42 -20.44 12.22
C GLY A 318 -20.30 -21.66 11.92
N SER A 319 -19.71 -22.86 11.93
CA SER A 319 -20.42 -24.13 11.77
C SER A 319 -20.61 -24.79 13.14
N PRO A 320 -21.70 -25.55 13.36
CA PRO A 320 -21.94 -26.23 14.63
C PRO A 320 -20.79 -27.15 15.07
N ASP A 321 -20.02 -27.69 14.12
CA ASP A 321 -18.90 -28.60 14.36
C ASP A 321 -17.54 -27.94 14.52
N LEU A 322 -17.45 -26.62 14.26
CA LEU A 322 -16.19 -25.91 14.37
C LEU A 322 -15.70 -25.94 15.83
N LEU A 323 -14.52 -26.55 16.03
CA LEU A 323 -13.81 -26.55 17.30
C LEU A 323 -13.08 -25.22 17.47
N ILE A 324 -13.45 -24.47 18.50
CA ILE A 324 -12.84 -23.18 18.81
C ILE A 324 -11.50 -23.43 19.50
N GLN A 325 -10.39 -23.08 18.85
CA GLN A 325 -9.05 -23.17 19.44
C GLN A 325 -8.68 -21.89 20.17
N ARG A 326 -7.70 -21.99 21.07
CA ARG A 326 -7.25 -20.89 21.93
C ARG A 326 -6.73 -19.67 21.15
N ASP A 327 -5.99 -19.93 20.08
CA ASP A 327 -5.37 -18.95 19.19
C ASP A 327 -6.35 -18.32 18.19
N MET A 328 -7.64 -18.68 18.23
CA MET A 328 -8.63 -18.12 17.31
C MET A 328 -9.19 -16.79 17.81
N MET A 329 -9.49 -15.90 16.87
CA MET A 329 -10.32 -14.72 17.12
C MET A 329 -11.76 -15.02 16.71
N ILE A 330 -12.71 -14.75 17.58
CA ILE A 330 -14.13 -15.02 17.39
C ILE A 330 -14.82 -13.73 16.97
N LEU A 331 -15.60 -13.82 15.89
CA LEU A 331 -16.46 -12.72 15.43
C LEU A 331 -17.89 -12.97 15.92
N LEU A 332 -18.39 -12.03 16.71
CA LEU A 332 -19.67 -12.07 17.41
C LEU A 332 -20.63 -11.04 16.82
N ALA A 333 -21.92 -11.37 16.75
CA ALA A 333 -22.99 -10.45 16.40
C ALA A 333 -24.11 -10.46 17.44
N GLY A 334 -24.64 -9.28 17.76
CA GLY A 334 -25.73 -9.12 18.70
C GLY A 334 -26.08 -7.68 19.00
N SER A 335 -27.04 -7.46 19.91
CA SER A 335 -27.38 -6.12 20.40
C SER A 335 -26.44 -5.67 21.52
N ARG A 336 -26.47 -4.37 21.84
CA ARG A 336 -25.70 -3.79 22.94
C ARG A 336 -25.98 -4.48 24.29
N ASP A 337 -27.23 -4.79 24.58
CA ASP A 337 -27.62 -5.47 25.83
C ASP A 337 -27.08 -6.91 25.91
N GLN A 338 -27.01 -7.61 24.77
CA GLN A 338 -26.43 -8.95 24.69
C GLN A 338 -24.92 -8.92 24.95
N PHE A 339 -24.20 -7.91 24.43
CA PHE A 339 -22.78 -7.71 24.72
C PHE A 339 -22.52 -7.32 26.17
N GLN A 340 -23.36 -6.47 26.78
CA GLN A 340 -23.25 -6.16 28.21
C GLN A 340 -23.44 -7.40 29.09
N THR A 341 -24.35 -8.29 28.69
CA THR A 341 -24.58 -9.57 29.37
C THR A 341 -23.35 -10.49 29.24
N PHE A 342 -22.77 -10.58 28.05
CA PHE A 342 -21.53 -11.31 27.81
C PHE A 342 -20.39 -10.79 28.71
N ASP A 343 -20.13 -9.49 28.72
CA ASP A 343 -19.07 -8.88 29.53
C ASP A 343 -19.27 -9.14 31.04
N ARG A 344 -20.52 -9.12 31.53
CA ARG A 344 -20.83 -9.39 32.94
C ARG A 344 -20.52 -10.84 33.32
N ILE A 345 -20.87 -11.79 32.46
CA ILE A 345 -20.61 -13.22 32.67
C ILE A 345 -19.10 -13.48 32.69
N GLN A 346 -18.34 -12.85 31.79
CA GLN A 346 -16.90 -13.00 31.74
C GLN A 346 -16.20 -12.39 32.97
N LYS A 347 -16.65 -11.21 33.43
CA LYS A 347 -16.17 -10.61 34.69
C LYS A 347 -16.50 -11.44 35.92
N GLY A 348 -17.66 -12.12 35.95
CA GLY A 348 -18.04 -13.02 37.03
C GLY A 348 -17.16 -14.27 37.15
N ASN A 349 -16.53 -14.70 36.04
CA ASN A 349 -15.58 -15.82 36.01
C ASN A 349 -14.14 -15.42 36.30
N THR A 350 -13.81 -14.12 36.37
CA THR A 350 -12.48 -13.63 36.74
C THR A 350 -12.37 -13.42 38.25
N ARG A 351 -11.32 -13.98 38.88
CA ARG A 351 -11.00 -13.76 40.31
C ARG A 351 -10.88 -12.23 40.56
N PRO A 352 -11.52 -11.66 41.59
CA PRO A 352 -11.49 -10.22 41.79
C PRO A 352 -10.05 -9.73 42.01
N PRO A 353 -9.65 -8.60 41.40
CA PRO A 353 -8.42 -7.93 41.78
C PRO A 353 -8.52 -7.46 43.25
N ALA A 354 -7.40 -7.51 43.97
CA ALA A 354 -7.33 -7.04 45.35
C ALA A 354 -7.86 -5.59 45.44
N PRO A 355 -8.59 -5.23 46.51
CA PRO A 355 -9.13 -3.89 46.67
C PRO A 355 -8.00 -2.85 46.62
N PRO A 356 -8.27 -1.64 46.09
CA PRO A 356 -7.28 -0.58 46.05
C PRO A 356 -6.80 -0.25 47.47
N PRO A 357 -5.48 -0.01 47.68
CA PRO A 357 -4.99 0.41 48.98
C PRO A 357 -5.66 1.73 49.39
N ALA A 358 -6.01 1.82 50.67
CA ALA A 358 -6.57 3.03 51.27
C ALA A 358 -5.66 4.25 51.05
N PRO A 359 -6.20 5.47 50.95
CA PRO A 359 -5.39 6.67 50.76
C PRO A 359 -4.36 6.82 51.88
N PRO A 360 -3.10 7.17 51.56
CA PRO A 360 -2.05 7.28 52.57
C PRO A 360 -2.32 8.43 53.54
N ALA A 361 -2.27 8.13 54.83
CA ALA A 361 -2.12 9.14 55.87
C ALA A 361 -0.72 9.78 55.76
N ALA A 362 -0.62 11.05 56.16
CA ALA A 362 0.58 11.88 56.09
C ALA A 362 1.84 11.23 56.72
N PRO A 363 3.05 11.57 56.25
CA PRO A 363 4.25 10.77 56.49
C PRO A 363 4.85 11.02 57.87
N ALA A 364 5.10 9.94 58.61
CA ALA A 364 6.13 9.90 59.64
C ALA A 364 7.30 9.07 59.09
N SER A 365 8.48 9.67 59.17
CA SER A 365 9.78 9.22 58.67
C SER A 365 10.27 7.94 59.33
N GLU A 366 10.68 6.94 58.54
CA GLU A 366 11.74 5.96 58.87
C GLU A 366 12.20 5.18 57.60
N PRO A 367 13.44 4.63 57.58
CA PRO A 367 14.25 4.52 56.36
C PRO A 367 13.98 3.27 55.50
N ALA A 368 14.34 3.45 54.23
CA ALA A 368 14.21 2.55 53.09
C ALA A 368 14.50 1.07 53.38
N SER A 369 13.43 0.28 53.47
CA SER A 369 13.47 -1.12 53.06
C SER A 369 13.21 -1.19 51.56
N VAL A 370 14.06 -1.93 50.86
CA VAL A 370 14.00 -2.18 49.42
C VAL A 370 12.65 -2.84 49.09
N THR A 371 11.69 -2.03 48.67
CA THR A 371 10.41 -2.48 48.15
C THR A 371 10.61 -3.01 46.74
N THR A 372 10.76 -4.33 46.65
CA THR A 372 10.50 -5.09 45.43
C THR A 372 9.16 -4.62 44.83
N PRO A 373 9.09 -4.18 43.55
CA PRO A 373 7.84 -3.75 42.96
C PRO A 373 6.84 -4.90 42.94
N PRO A 374 5.52 -4.59 43.02
CA PRO A 374 4.48 -5.60 43.09
C PRO A 374 4.56 -6.51 41.87
N SER A 375 4.52 -7.83 42.11
CA SER A 375 4.41 -8.92 41.14
C SER A 375 3.81 -8.50 39.78
N SER A 376 4.66 -8.02 38.86
CA SER A 376 4.20 -7.47 37.59
C SER A 376 3.86 -8.60 36.63
N ALA A 377 2.65 -8.62 36.10
CA ALA A 377 2.29 -9.49 34.98
C ALA A 377 3.36 -9.40 33.88
N ALA A 378 3.71 -10.55 33.30
CA ALA A 378 4.73 -10.64 32.27
C ALA A 378 4.49 -9.61 31.15
N PRO A 379 5.52 -8.85 30.72
CA PRO A 379 5.32 -7.77 29.76
C PRO A 379 4.97 -8.33 28.38
N VAL A 380 4.17 -7.57 27.65
CA VAL A 380 4.04 -7.70 26.20
C VAL A 380 5.27 -7.06 25.56
N ILE A 381 5.95 -7.78 24.67
CA ILE A 381 7.13 -7.24 23.98
C ILE A 381 6.68 -6.65 22.66
N ILE A 382 7.05 -5.40 22.38
CA ILE A 382 6.78 -4.72 21.10
C ILE A 382 8.10 -4.52 20.38
N VAL A 383 8.27 -5.17 19.24
CA VAL A 383 9.45 -5.02 18.39
C VAL A 383 9.23 -3.90 17.39
N GLY A 384 10.06 -2.86 17.48
CA GLY A 384 9.99 -1.62 16.73
C GLY A 384 9.24 -0.52 17.50
N ALA A 385 9.88 0.62 17.76
CA ALA A 385 9.27 1.80 18.36
C ALA A 385 8.93 2.88 17.31
N GLY A 386 8.61 2.45 16.09
CA GLY A 386 8.04 3.30 15.04
C GLY A 386 6.60 3.73 15.37
N ARG A 387 5.94 4.39 14.41
CA ARG A 387 4.57 4.92 14.59
C ARG A 387 3.56 3.86 15.07
N VAL A 388 3.54 2.69 14.42
CA VAL A 388 2.64 1.58 14.78
C VAL A 388 2.98 0.97 16.13
N GLY A 389 4.27 0.72 16.42
CA GLY A 389 4.70 0.18 17.71
C GLY A 389 4.33 1.10 18.88
N ARG A 390 4.52 2.42 18.71
CA ARG A 390 4.09 3.42 19.70
C ARG A 390 2.58 3.52 19.84
N ALA A 391 1.84 3.46 18.73
CA ALA A 391 0.37 3.40 18.78
C ALA A 391 -0.11 2.15 19.54
N THR A 392 0.50 1.00 19.28
CA THR A 392 0.23 -0.26 20.00
C THR A 392 0.50 -0.09 21.49
N ALA A 393 1.67 0.44 21.86
CA ALA A 393 2.04 0.67 23.26
C ALA A 393 1.06 1.60 23.98
N ARG A 394 0.68 2.72 23.37
CA ARG A 394 -0.34 3.65 23.93
C ARG A 394 -1.70 2.97 24.12
N THR A 395 -2.12 2.14 23.17
CA THR A 395 -3.38 1.41 23.31
C THR A 395 -3.30 0.37 24.42
N LEU A 396 -2.17 -0.35 24.56
CA LEU A 396 -1.96 -1.26 25.69
C LEU A 396 -1.94 -0.53 27.05
N ASP A 397 -1.36 0.67 27.11
CA ASP A 397 -1.37 1.51 28.32
C ASP A 397 -2.80 1.89 28.73
N ARG A 398 -3.65 2.28 27.77
CA ARG A 398 -5.08 2.56 28.02
C ARG A 398 -5.84 1.32 28.51
N LEU A 399 -5.39 0.13 28.10
CA LEU A 399 -5.96 -1.14 28.54
C LEU A 399 -5.36 -1.64 29.87
N GLY A 400 -4.37 -0.94 30.45
CA GLY A 400 -3.68 -1.33 31.67
C GLY A 400 -2.75 -2.54 31.48
N ILE A 401 -2.30 -2.82 30.26
CA ILE A 401 -1.45 -3.95 29.93
C ILE A 401 0.02 -3.50 29.89
N ASN A 402 0.85 -4.11 30.74
CA ASN A 402 2.28 -3.82 30.80
C ASN A 402 2.99 -4.24 29.50
N SER A 403 3.78 -3.32 28.91
CA SER A 403 4.55 -3.58 27.70
C SER A 403 5.95 -2.98 27.73
N LYS A 404 6.89 -3.64 27.04
CA LYS A 404 8.27 -3.18 26.78
C LYS A 404 8.51 -3.05 25.28
N LEU A 405 9.14 -1.97 24.85
CA LEU A 405 9.50 -1.71 23.46
C LEU A 405 10.95 -2.08 23.18
N ILE A 406 11.23 -2.60 21.99
CA ILE A 406 12.59 -2.79 21.46
C ILE A 406 12.76 -1.89 20.25
N GLU A 407 13.83 -1.08 20.22
CA GLU A 407 14.14 -0.20 19.09
C GLU A 407 15.64 -0.20 18.79
N ARG A 408 15.97 -0.29 17.50
CA ARG A 408 17.36 -0.31 17.05
C ARG A 408 17.97 1.08 17.02
N LEU A 409 17.20 2.09 16.63
CA LEU A 409 17.66 3.47 16.47
C LEU A 409 17.20 4.34 17.65
N PRO A 410 18.12 4.80 18.52
CA PRO A 410 17.77 5.65 19.67
C PRO A 410 17.00 6.92 19.28
N THR A 411 17.33 7.51 18.12
CA THR A 411 16.69 8.73 17.59
C THR A 411 15.20 8.58 17.27
N ARG A 412 14.67 7.35 17.22
CA ARG A 412 13.24 7.09 16.94
C ARG A 412 12.38 7.06 18.21
N ILE A 413 13.01 7.12 19.38
CA ILE A 413 12.32 7.22 20.66
C ILE A 413 12.08 8.71 20.91
N PRO A 414 10.82 9.18 20.89
CA PRO A 414 10.55 10.56 21.25
C PRO A 414 10.84 10.78 22.74
N ASP A 415 11.42 11.93 23.09
CA ASP A 415 11.77 12.32 24.46
C ASP A 415 10.56 12.39 25.43
N SER A 416 9.32 12.31 24.93
CA SER A 416 8.13 12.80 25.64
C SER A 416 6.98 11.81 25.85
N GLY A 417 7.14 10.50 25.60
CA GLY A 417 5.98 9.59 25.55
C GLY A 417 6.00 8.32 26.39
N PHE A 418 7.18 7.77 26.69
CA PHE A 418 7.30 6.49 27.39
C PHE A 418 8.45 6.54 28.39
N ASP A 419 8.27 5.86 29.52
CA ASP A 419 9.34 5.68 30.51
C ASP A 419 10.56 5.01 29.85
N PRO A 420 11.77 5.61 29.96
CA PRO A 420 13.01 5.02 29.45
C PRO A 420 13.24 3.57 29.89
N GLU A 421 12.78 3.17 31.08
CA GLU A 421 12.92 1.79 31.58
C GLU A 421 12.08 0.76 30.79
N ARG A 422 11.09 1.24 30.03
CA ARG A 422 10.24 0.42 29.16
C ARG A 422 10.86 0.20 27.78
N VAL A 423 11.95 0.87 27.44
CA VAL A 423 12.55 0.79 26.11
C VAL A 423 13.91 0.09 26.17
N VAL A 424 14.10 -0.91 25.32
CA VAL A 424 15.35 -1.64 25.16
C VAL A 424 15.96 -1.26 23.82
N ILE A 425 17.15 -0.65 23.86
CA ILE A 425 17.92 -0.34 22.65
C ILE A 425 18.65 -1.59 22.15
N GLY A 426 18.44 -1.93 20.89
CA GLY A 426 19.16 -3.00 20.20
C GLY A 426 18.40 -3.59 19.03
N ASP A 427 19.07 -4.49 18.30
CA ASP A 427 18.43 -5.28 17.25
C ASP A 427 17.63 -6.44 17.86
N ALA A 428 16.36 -6.57 17.52
CA ALA A 428 15.51 -7.65 17.99
C ALA A 428 15.91 -9.03 17.42
N ALA A 429 16.72 -9.07 16.37
CA ALA A 429 17.34 -10.30 15.87
C ALA A 429 18.40 -10.86 16.85
N ASP A 430 18.89 -10.05 17.80
CA ASP A 430 19.81 -10.48 18.84
C ASP A 430 19.06 -11.06 20.04
N MET A 431 19.35 -12.32 20.37
CA MET A 431 18.79 -13.03 21.51
C MET A 431 19.08 -12.31 22.85
N ALA A 432 20.23 -11.64 22.99
CA ALA A 432 20.56 -10.90 24.21
C ALA A 432 19.62 -9.70 24.40
N VAL A 433 19.27 -8.98 23.33
CA VAL A 433 18.30 -7.88 23.34
C VAL A 433 16.91 -8.38 23.72
N MET A 434 16.45 -9.45 23.08
CA MET A 434 15.14 -10.06 23.36
C MET A 434 15.05 -10.60 24.80
N ARG A 435 16.13 -11.18 25.34
CA ARG A 435 16.21 -11.60 26.75
C ARG A 435 16.08 -10.41 27.71
N ARG A 436 16.80 -9.30 27.47
CA ARG A 436 16.70 -8.08 28.30
C ARG A 436 15.29 -7.49 28.27
N ALA A 437 14.59 -7.61 27.14
CA ALA A 437 13.19 -7.20 27.01
C ALA A 437 12.18 -8.13 27.72
N GLY A 438 12.63 -9.28 28.24
CA GLY A 438 11.80 -10.20 29.01
C GLY A 438 11.17 -11.36 28.22
N MET A 439 11.73 -11.71 27.05
CA MET A 439 11.19 -12.75 26.14
C MET A 439 10.94 -14.11 26.81
N LEU A 440 11.72 -14.45 27.85
CA LEU A 440 11.56 -15.71 28.57
C LEU A 440 10.34 -15.74 29.49
N ARG A 441 9.74 -14.60 29.81
CA ARG A 441 8.54 -14.52 30.66
C ARG A 441 7.33 -14.01 29.90
N ALA A 442 7.53 -13.24 28.82
CA ALA A 442 6.48 -12.71 27.98
C ALA A 442 5.52 -13.80 27.50
N ARG A 443 4.24 -13.44 27.41
CA ARG A 443 3.19 -14.28 26.81
C ARG A 443 2.87 -13.87 25.38
N THR A 444 3.19 -12.63 25.02
CA THR A 444 2.90 -12.06 23.71
C THR A 444 4.06 -11.22 23.21
N VAL A 445 4.37 -11.35 21.92
CA VAL A 445 5.24 -10.45 21.18
C VAL A 445 4.45 -9.83 20.02
N VAL A 446 4.59 -8.51 19.86
CA VAL A 446 4.02 -7.74 18.76
C VAL A 446 5.15 -7.23 17.87
N ILE A 447 5.22 -7.66 16.63
CA ILE A 447 6.28 -7.28 15.68
C ILE A 447 5.73 -6.22 14.73
N THR A 448 6.32 -5.01 14.74
CA THR A 448 5.74 -3.83 14.08
C THR A 448 6.67 -3.13 13.07
N SER A 449 7.71 -3.81 12.58
CA SER A 449 8.56 -3.23 11.53
C SER A 449 7.77 -2.95 10.26
N HIS A 450 8.27 -1.99 9.49
CA HIS A 450 7.78 -1.67 8.15
C HIS A 450 8.35 -2.61 7.07
N ASP A 451 9.40 -3.35 7.42
CA ASP A 451 10.05 -4.36 6.58
C ASP A 451 9.45 -5.74 6.87
N ASP A 452 8.71 -6.26 5.89
CA ASP A 452 8.03 -7.56 6.00
C ASP A 452 9.03 -8.72 6.05
N ASP A 453 10.21 -8.60 5.44
CA ASP A 453 11.23 -9.67 5.44
C ASP A 453 11.83 -9.81 6.84
N ALA A 454 12.13 -8.68 7.49
CA ALA A 454 12.52 -8.65 8.89
C ALA A 454 11.42 -9.21 9.81
N ASN A 455 10.15 -8.89 9.54
CA ASN A 455 9.02 -9.40 10.32
C ASN A 455 8.89 -10.93 10.18
N ILE A 456 9.07 -11.48 8.99
CA ILE A 456 9.06 -12.94 8.74
C ILE A 456 10.20 -13.60 9.52
N TYR A 457 11.43 -13.09 9.42
CA TYR A 457 12.58 -13.62 10.15
C TYR A 457 12.34 -13.62 11.67
N LEU A 458 11.91 -12.49 12.23
CA LEU A 458 11.65 -12.35 13.66
C LEU A 458 10.51 -13.26 14.14
N THR A 459 9.50 -13.49 13.30
CA THR A 459 8.40 -14.42 13.59
C THR A 459 8.93 -15.85 13.75
N VAL A 460 9.72 -16.34 12.78
CA VAL A 460 10.34 -17.67 12.84
C VAL A 460 11.24 -17.78 14.07
N PHE A 461 12.06 -16.76 14.31
CA PHE A 461 12.97 -16.70 15.45
C PHE A 461 12.22 -16.79 16.79
N CYS A 462 11.16 -15.99 16.97
CA CYS A 462 10.34 -16.01 18.18
C CYS A 462 9.66 -17.36 18.38
N ARG A 463 9.04 -17.91 17.32
CA ARG A 463 8.32 -19.21 17.39
C ARG A 463 9.26 -20.36 17.71
N ARG A 464 10.49 -20.36 17.18
CA ARG A 464 11.50 -21.40 17.44
C ARG A 464 11.99 -21.38 18.89
N ILE A 465 12.08 -20.21 19.52
CA ILE A 465 12.54 -20.07 20.91
C ILE A 465 11.40 -20.32 21.89
N ARG A 466 10.20 -19.82 21.58
CA ARG A 466 8.99 -19.95 22.40
C ARG A 466 7.81 -20.45 21.57
N PRO A 467 7.63 -21.78 21.47
CA PRO A 467 6.50 -22.37 20.75
C PRO A 467 5.13 -22.00 21.31
N ASP A 468 5.07 -21.58 22.58
CA ASP A 468 3.87 -21.20 23.33
C ASP A 468 3.55 -19.70 23.31
N LEU A 469 4.43 -18.88 22.70
CA LEU A 469 4.25 -17.42 22.65
C LEU A 469 3.16 -17.03 21.67
N GLN A 470 2.32 -16.07 22.04
CA GLN A 470 1.45 -15.41 21.09
C GLN A 470 2.26 -14.42 20.24
N ILE A 471 2.23 -14.56 18.92
CA ILE A 471 2.98 -13.73 17.98
C ILE A 471 2.00 -12.96 17.11
N ILE A 472 1.97 -11.65 17.28
CA ILE A 472 1.11 -10.71 16.56
C ILE A 472 2.00 -9.86 15.65
N VAL A 473 1.68 -9.75 14.36
CA VAL A 473 2.61 -9.15 13.39
C VAL A 473 1.91 -8.15 12.49
N ARG A 474 2.54 -6.99 12.30
CA ARG A 474 2.21 -6.08 11.22
C ARG A 474 2.72 -6.63 9.90
N ALA A 475 1.90 -6.57 8.85
CA ALA A 475 2.36 -6.63 7.47
C ALA A 475 2.23 -5.26 6.79
N THR A 476 3.12 -4.94 5.87
CA THR A 476 2.97 -3.80 4.97
C THR A 476 2.09 -4.19 3.79
N HIS A 477 2.29 -5.39 3.22
CA HIS A 477 1.59 -5.85 2.03
C HIS A 477 0.68 -7.05 2.32
N GLU A 478 -0.55 -7.04 1.79
CA GLU A 478 -1.51 -8.15 1.90
C GLU A 478 -0.92 -9.49 1.42
N ARG A 479 -0.10 -9.47 0.35
CA ARG A 479 0.55 -10.67 -0.20
C ARG A 479 1.46 -11.43 0.80
N ASN A 480 1.96 -10.75 1.83
CA ASN A 480 2.88 -11.32 2.80
C ASN A 480 2.15 -11.93 4.01
N VAL A 481 0.85 -11.69 4.17
CA VAL A 481 0.04 -12.15 5.31
C VAL A 481 0.12 -13.67 5.48
N ALA A 482 -0.13 -14.43 4.40
CA ALA A 482 -0.07 -15.89 4.43
C ALA A 482 1.33 -16.43 4.76
N THR A 483 2.39 -15.75 4.33
CA THR A 483 3.78 -16.14 4.63
C THR A 483 4.10 -15.91 6.11
N LEU A 484 3.65 -14.80 6.69
CA LEU A 484 3.81 -14.52 8.12
C LEU A 484 3.06 -15.54 9.00
N HIS A 485 1.85 -15.94 8.62
CA HIS A 485 1.15 -17.03 9.30
C HIS A 485 1.90 -18.36 9.21
N ARG A 486 2.43 -18.72 8.03
CA ARG A 486 3.27 -19.93 7.87
C ARG A 486 4.57 -19.86 8.69
N ALA A 487 5.13 -18.66 8.88
CA ALA A 487 6.29 -18.45 9.75
C ALA A 487 5.99 -18.67 11.24
N GLY A 488 4.70 -18.70 11.62
CA GLY A 488 4.25 -18.97 12.98
C GLY A 488 3.61 -17.78 13.68
N ALA A 489 3.23 -16.73 12.96
CA ALA A 489 2.40 -15.66 13.51
C ALA A 489 0.97 -16.16 13.77
N ASP A 490 0.44 -15.89 14.96
CA ASP A 490 -0.93 -16.24 15.32
C ASP A 490 -1.90 -15.23 14.70
N PHE A 491 -1.55 -13.95 14.76
CA PHE A 491 -2.29 -12.85 14.13
C PHE A 491 -1.39 -12.03 13.24
N VAL A 492 -1.88 -11.69 12.06
CA VAL A 492 -1.22 -10.76 11.14
C VAL A 492 -2.24 -9.70 10.76
N MET A 493 -1.79 -8.46 10.56
CA MET A 493 -2.64 -7.43 9.99
C MET A 493 -1.87 -6.59 8.99
N ALA A 494 -2.34 -6.57 7.74
CA ALA A 494 -1.76 -5.74 6.71
C ALA A 494 -2.22 -4.28 6.80
N TYR A 495 -1.25 -3.37 6.71
CA TYR A 495 -1.46 -1.92 6.63
C TYR A 495 -2.40 -1.53 5.47
N THR A 496 -2.22 -2.20 4.32
CA THR A 496 -2.99 -1.98 3.10
C THR A 496 -4.45 -2.40 3.25
N THR A 497 -4.73 -3.48 3.99
CA THR A 497 -6.09 -3.97 4.24
C THR A 497 -6.95 -2.93 4.96
N ILE A 498 -6.42 -2.28 6.00
CA ILE A 498 -7.14 -1.20 6.72
C ILE A 498 -7.49 -0.06 5.77
N ALA A 499 -6.49 0.42 5.01
CA ALA A 499 -6.65 1.55 4.13
C ALA A 499 -7.68 1.28 3.02
N VAL A 500 -7.59 0.11 2.37
CA VAL A 500 -8.54 -0.33 1.35
C VAL A 500 -9.95 -0.43 1.94
N GLY A 501 -10.10 -1.05 3.12
CA GLY A 501 -11.38 -1.16 3.80
C GLY A 501 -12.02 0.19 4.06
N THR A 502 -11.27 1.17 4.57
CA THR A 502 -11.79 2.52 4.84
C THR A 502 -12.18 3.26 3.55
N VAL A 503 -11.34 3.20 2.51
CA VAL A 503 -11.64 3.89 1.24
C VAL A 503 -12.83 3.24 0.52
N CYS A 504 -12.91 1.91 0.50
CA CYS A 504 -14.06 1.22 -0.08
C CYS A 504 -15.35 1.56 0.68
N ASN A 505 -15.33 1.54 2.01
CA ASN A 505 -16.49 1.91 2.83
C ASN A 505 -16.99 3.32 2.51
N PHE A 506 -16.05 4.26 2.32
CA PHE A 506 -16.38 5.62 1.90
C PHE A 506 -17.03 5.66 0.50
N LEU A 507 -16.45 4.96 -0.48
CA LEU A 507 -16.95 4.93 -1.86
C LEU A 507 -18.30 4.21 -2.03
N THR A 508 -18.64 3.31 -1.10
CA THR A 508 -19.93 2.59 -1.08
C THR A 508 -20.95 3.20 -0.11
N GLY A 509 -20.64 4.34 0.53
CA GLY A 509 -21.60 5.03 1.40
C GLY A 509 -21.92 4.31 2.72
N GLY A 510 -20.99 3.52 3.27
CA GLY A 510 -21.22 2.78 4.52
C GLY A 510 -21.74 1.35 4.35
N ASP A 511 -22.13 0.98 3.13
CA ASP A 511 -22.72 -0.34 2.85
C ASP A 511 -21.71 -1.48 2.83
N LEU A 512 -20.41 -1.22 2.99
CA LEU A 512 -19.35 -2.23 3.03
C LEU A 512 -18.35 -1.90 4.14
N THR A 513 -18.52 -2.51 5.29
CA THR A 513 -17.64 -2.33 6.44
C THR A 513 -16.76 -3.56 6.63
N MET A 514 -15.45 -3.36 6.74
CA MET A 514 -14.54 -4.43 7.15
C MET A 514 -14.75 -4.73 8.63
N VAL A 515 -15.08 -5.99 8.95
CA VAL A 515 -15.33 -6.42 10.33
C VAL A 515 -14.17 -7.23 10.90
N ALA A 516 -13.40 -7.90 10.04
CA ALA A 516 -12.13 -8.54 10.37
C ALA A 516 -11.24 -8.52 9.11
N GLU A 517 -9.96 -8.90 9.22
CA GLU A 517 -9.08 -9.05 8.05
C GLU A 517 -9.77 -9.95 7.01
N GLY A 518 -9.92 -9.51 5.76
CA GLY A 518 -10.55 -10.30 4.70
C GLY A 518 -12.06 -10.60 4.85
N VAL A 519 -12.73 -10.13 5.91
CA VAL A 519 -14.17 -10.33 6.16
C VAL A 519 -14.90 -8.99 6.17
N HIS A 520 -16.00 -8.93 5.42
CA HIS A 520 -16.80 -7.74 5.27
C HIS A 520 -18.24 -7.98 5.72
N ALA A 521 -18.80 -6.98 6.40
CA ALA A 521 -20.23 -6.82 6.58
C ALA A 521 -20.76 -5.85 5.52
N PHE A 522 -21.81 -6.23 4.81
CA PHE A 522 -22.39 -5.39 3.79
C PHE A 522 -23.91 -5.46 3.74
N ARG A 523 -24.53 -4.36 3.30
CA ARG A 523 -25.99 -4.23 3.23
C ARG A 523 -26.47 -4.35 1.80
N VAL A 524 -27.54 -5.12 1.60
CA VAL A 524 -28.17 -5.34 0.29
C VAL A 524 -29.69 -5.30 0.40
N LYS A 525 -30.34 -4.92 -0.69
CA LYS A 525 -31.78 -5.17 -0.82
C LYS A 525 -32.02 -6.65 -1.01
N THR A 526 -33.12 -7.17 -0.46
CA THR A 526 -33.49 -8.58 -0.65
C THR A 526 -33.63 -8.87 -2.15
N PRO A 527 -32.81 -9.76 -2.73
CA PRO A 527 -32.87 -10.12 -4.15
C PRO A 527 -34.25 -10.67 -4.54
N LYS A 528 -34.72 -10.34 -5.74
CA LYS A 528 -36.02 -10.83 -6.27
C LYS A 528 -36.18 -12.34 -6.20
N ALA A 529 -35.09 -13.08 -6.44
CA ALA A 529 -35.08 -14.54 -6.39
C ALA A 529 -35.30 -15.15 -4.99
N LEU A 530 -35.21 -14.32 -3.95
CA LEU A 530 -35.38 -14.71 -2.54
C LEU A 530 -36.70 -14.24 -1.94
N HIS A 531 -37.51 -13.47 -2.67
CA HIS A 531 -38.79 -12.97 -2.17
C HIS A 531 -39.74 -14.12 -1.80
N GLY A 532 -40.34 -14.04 -0.62
CA GLY A 532 -41.28 -15.02 -0.07
C GLY A 532 -40.66 -16.36 0.35
N LYS A 533 -39.33 -16.52 0.29
CA LYS A 533 -38.65 -17.73 0.78
C LYS A 533 -38.28 -17.60 2.24
N ARG A 534 -38.26 -18.72 2.97
CA ARG A 534 -37.64 -18.75 4.31
C ARG A 534 -36.13 -18.70 4.19
N LEU A 535 -35.45 -18.16 5.20
CA LEU A 535 -33.99 -18.05 5.21
C LEU A 535 -33.31 -19.42 5.04
N ALA A 536 -33.83 -20.48 5.67
CA ALA A 536 -33.32 -21.84 5.48
C ALA A 536 -33.50 -22.37 4.04
N GLU A 537 -34.62 -22.04 3.40
CA GLU A 537 -34.92 -22.45 2.01
C GLU A 537 -34.08 -21.67 0.99
N SER A 538 -33.61 -20.48 1.36
CA SER A 538 -32.80 -19.63 0.48
C SER A 538 -31.45 -20.25 0.11
N ARG A 539 -30.93 -21.17 0.95
CA ARG A 539 -29.58 -21.77 0.83
C ARG A 539 -28.48 -20.74 0.56
N LEU A 540 -28.65 -19.52 1.06
CA LEU A 540 -27.75 -18.39 0.82
C LEU A 540 -26.33 -18.71 1.26
N ARG A 541 -26.20 -19.29 2.46
CA ARG A 541 -24.90 -19.65 3.03
C ARG A 541 -24.18 -20.71 2.20
N GLU A 542 -24.89 -21.74 1.74
CA GLU A 542 -24.27 -22.81 0.94
C GLU A 542 -23.90 -22.34 -0.48
N SER A 543 -24.73 -21.50 -1.08
CA SER A 543 -24.53 -21.03 -2.46
C SER A 543 -23.49 -19.92 -2.58
N THR A 544 -23.40 -19.03 -1.59
CA THR A 544 -22.54 -17.84 -1.67
C THR A 544 -21.40 -17.85 -0.65
N GLY A 545 -21.59 -18.48 0.51
CA GLY A 545 -20.71 -18.36 1.68
C GLY A 545 -21.11 -17.25 2.64
N CYS A 546 -22.04 -16.36 2.25
CA CYS A 546 -22.47 -15.23 3.08
C CYS A 546 -23.47 -15.64 4.17
N PHE A 547 -23.41 -14.93 5.30
CA PHE A 547 -24.27 -15.12 6.47
C PHE A 547 -25.16 -13.92 6.66
N VAL A 548 -26.47 -14.14 6.76
CA VAL A 548 -27.39 -13.08 7.18
C VAL A 548 -27.27 -12.91 8.70
N VAL A 549 -26.71 -11.78 9.14
CA VAL A 549 -26.53 -11.47 10.57
C VAL A 549 -27.66 -10.60 11.11
N ALA A 550 -28.29 -9.81 10.24
CA ALA A 550 -29.51 -9.09 10.57
C ALA A 550 -30.36 -8.88 9.32
N LEU A 551 -31.64 -8.66 9.58
CA LEU A 551 -32.63 -8.28 8.60
C LEU A 551 -33.28 -6.99 9.06
N GLN A 552 -33.24 -5.97 8.23
CA GLN A 552 -33.82 -4.67 8.50
C GLN A 552 -35.17 -4.55 7.78
N ASP A 553 -36.19 -4.21 8.55
CA ASP A 553 -37.57 -3.96 8.10
C ASP A 553 -37.96 -2.54 8.53
N GLY A 554 -37.74 -1.59 7.62
CA GLY A 554 -37.87 -0.16 7.90
C GLY A 554 -36.95 0.31 9.03
N GLU A 555 -37.55 0.82 10.09
CA GLU A 555 -36.88 1.27 11.32
C GLU A 555 -36.53 0.09 12.26
N SER A 556 -37.18 -1.07 12.08
CA SER A 556 -36.96 -2.24 12.93
C SER A 556 -35.82 -3.10 12.38
N THR A 557 -34.99 -3.64 13.27
CA THR A 557 -33.90 -4.54 12.89
C THR A 557 -34.00 -5.83 13.67
N ARG A 558 -34.17 -6.93 12.96
CA ARG A 558 -34.15 -8.27 13.51
C ARG A 558 -32.73 -8.82 13.47
N ILE A 559 -32.06 -8.78 14.61
CA ILE A 559 -30.71 -9.31 14.79
C ILE A 559 -30.78 -10.84 14.93
N THR A 560 -29.89 -11.55 14.25
CA THR A 560 -29.82 -13.03 14.27
C THR A 560 -31.15 -13.68 13.86
N PRO A 561 -31.62 -13.47 12.61
CA PRO A 561 -32.88 -14.03 12.14
C PRO A 561 -32.87 -15.57 12.24
N GLY A 562 -34.00 -16.15 12.64
CA GLY A 562 -34.17 -17.60 12.71
C GLY A 562 -34.29 -18.24 11.31
N PRO A 563 -34.08 -19.56 11.18
CA PRO A 563 -34.16 -20.27 9.90
C PRO A 563 -35.52 -20.11 9.21
N ASP A 564 -36.60 -19.97 9.99
CA ASP A 564 -37.97 -19.83 9.50
C ASP A 564 -38.34 -18.40 9.10
N THR A 565 -37.41 -17.44 9.20
CA THR A 565 -37.66 -16.03 8.90
C THR A 565 -37.94 -15.85 7.40
N LEU A 566 -39.04 -15.18 7.06
CA LEU A 566 -39.46 -14.93 5.69
C LEU A 566 -38.72 -13.72 5.09
N LEU A 567 -38.26 -13.85 3.85
CA LEU A 567 -37.53 -12.80 3.13
C LEU A 567 -38.48 -12.02 2.22
N GLU A 568 -38.89 -10.83 2.65
CA GLU A 568 -39.82 -9.97 1.92
C GLU A 568 -39.11 -8.93 1.03
N PRO A 569 -39.78 -8.38 -0.01
CA PRO A 569 -39.17 -7.40 -0.93
C PRO A 569 -38.69 -6.11 -0.28
N HIS A 570 -39.32 -5.69 0.81
CA HIS A 570 -38.99 -4.45 1.53
C HIS A 570 -37.86 -4.64 2.54
N HIS A 571 -37.47 -5.88 2.83
CA HIS A 571 -36.38 -6.15 3.74
C HIS A 571 -35.03 -5.79 3.12
N GLU A 572 -34.13 -5.27 3.96
CA GLU A 572 -32.71 -5.17 3.68
C GLU A 572 -31.95 -6.23 4.48
N LEU A 573 -30.98 -6.89 3.85
CA LEU A 573 -30.17 -7.92 4.48
C LEU A 573 -28.81 -7.34 4.83
N ILE A 574 -28.39 -7.56 6.08
CA ILE A 574 -27.02 -7.33 6.50
C ILE A 574 -26.31 -8.67 6.46
N LEU A 575 -25.35 -8.78 5.55
CA LEU A 575 -24.60 -9.99 5.26
C LEU A 575 -23.17 -9.87 5.79
N VAL A 576 -22.60 -10.96 6.28
CA VAL A 576 -21.16 -11.07 6.58
C VAL A 576 -20.56 -12.20 5.77
N GLY A 577 -19.41 -11.96 5.15
CA GLY A 577 -18.68 -12.98 4.40
C GLY A 577 -17.27 -12.51 4.03
N GLY A 578 -16.45 -13.44 3.56
CA GLY A 578 -15.15 -13.11 2.97
C GLY A 578 -15.30 -12.32 1.66
N VAL A 579 -14.21 -11.71 1.21
CA VAL A 579 -14.15 -10.99 -0.09
C VAL A 579 -14.71 -11.82 -1.26
N SER A 580 -14.34 -13.11 -1.32
CA SER A 580 -14.81 -14.01 -2.39
C SER A 580 -16.28 -14.41 -2.21
N ASP A 581 -16.80 -14.39 -0.99
CA ASP A 581 -18.20 -14.73 -0.70
C ASP A 581 -19.11 -13.60 -1.18
N GLU A 582 -18.73 -12.34 -0.89
CA GLU A 582 -19.42 -11.15 -1.41
C GLU A 582 -19.49 -11.18 -2.94
N GLU A 583 -18.39 -11.54 -3.61
CA GLU A 583 -18.35 -11.65 -5.07
C GLU A 583 -19.31 -12.70 -5.60
N ARG A 584 -19.32 -13.91 -5.00
CA ARG A 584 -20.26 -14.96 -5.39
C ARG A 584 -21.70 -14.52 -5.15
N PHE A 585 -21.97 -13.80 -4.07
CA PHE A 585 -23.29 -13.24 -3.79
C PHE A 585 -23.72 -12.24 -4.86
N LEU A 586 -22.89 -11.24 -5.19
CA LEU A 586 -23.23 -10.20 -6.16
C LEU A 586 -23.36 -10.76 -7.58
N THR A 587 -22.60 -11.81 -7.91
CA THR A 587 -22.70 -12.52 -9.20
C THR A 587 -23.98 -13.34 -9.29
N ALA A 588 -24.36 -14.03 -8.20
CA ALA A 588 -25.61 -14.79 -8.14
C ALA A 588 -26.85 -13.90 -8.10
N PHE A 589 -26.74 -12.70 -7.51
CA PHE A 589 -27.83 -11.76 -7.29
C PHE A 589 -27.48 -10.33 -7.76
N PRO A 590 -27.39 -10.11 -9.08
CA PRO A 590 -27.05 -8.79 -9.63
C PRO A 590 -28.12 -7.74 -9.29
N GLY A 591 -27.69 -6.49 -9.06
CA GLY A 591 -28.58 -5.36 -8.75
C GLY A 591 -29.10 -5.32 -7.30
N SER A 592 -28.54 -6.14 -6.41
CA SER A 592 -28.92 -6.21 -5.00
C SER A 592 -28.29 -5.11 -4.12
N ARG A 593 -27.24 -4.41 -4.59
CA ARG A 593 -26.60 -3.33 -3.82
C ARG A 593 -27.53 -2.13 -3.62
N ILE A 594 -27.50 -1.58 -2.41
CA ILE A 594 -28.16 -0.32 -2.10
C ILE A 594 -27.42 0.78 -2.88
N GLY A 595 -28.18 1.65 -3.54
CA GLY A 595 -27.63 2.73 -4.36
C GLY A 595 -27.21 2.39 -5.79
N SER A 596 -27.44 1.16 -6.30
CA SER A 596 -27.32 0.91 -7.75
C SER A 596 -28.44 1.63 -8.50
N ARG A 597 -28.24 2.92 -8.82
CA ARG A 597 -28.97 3.53 -9.95
C ARG A 597 -28.62 2.69 -11.18
N GLY A 598 -29.65 2.13 -11.81
CA GLY A 598 -29.52 1.10 -12.83
C GLY A 598 -28.51 1.46 -13.93
N SER A 599 -27.47 0.65 -14.06
CA SER A 599 -26.79 0.44 -15.35
C SER A 599 -27.62 -0.55 -16.15
N ALA A 600 -28.85 -0.15 -16.48
CA ALA A 600 -29.79 -0.91 -17.29
C ALA A 600 -30.66 0.08 -18.06
N ALA A 601 -30.02 0.92 -18.89
CA ALA A 601 -30.59 1.62 -20.04
C ALA A 601 -29.48 2.41 -20.77
N MET A 602 -28.64 1.74 -21.54
CA MET A 602 -28.03 2.29 -22.75
C MET A 602 -28.06 1.18 -23.80
N GLY A 603 -29.23 1.06 -24.42
CA GLY A 603 -29.34 0.56 -25.79
C GLY A 603 -29.13 1.72 -26.76
#